data_AF-A0A1E3VJG3-F1
#
_entry.id   AF-A0A1E3VJG3-F1
#
_cell.length_a   1.000
_cell.length_b   1.000
_cell.length_c   1.000
_cell.angle_alpha   90.00
_cell.angle_beta   90.00
_cell.angle_gamma   90.00
#
_symmetry.space_group_name_H-M   'P 1'
#
loop_
_entity.id
_entity.type
_entity.pdbx_description
1 polymer ?
#
loop_
_entity_poly.entity_id
_entity_poly.type
_entity_poly.pdbx_seq_one_letter_code
_entity_poly.pdbx_strand_id
1 'polypeptide(L)'
;MRIVDFIHDPYPAMLAADALLVCSRNEAFGRVVVDGMKLGRPVIYTASGGIPEMMRDGVTGLSYTPGSVEELADRIEELADDPDRAARIGVAAKQHGDVKFVCSGDQLLSILRDLACAEPGTRRVSMPKHVVTAIVQGHAQLEQEVADQKAEIRHQQDSLKGLRKQLKQASASEADLRTRLEDITASRSYALSSALRVSRRSFDLYFPGDLHVSRDCPRPTRTGSRRLRSVPGRPESQSNSTSYGSLSENRHCRAP
;
A
#
# COMPACT_ATOMS: atom_id res chain seq x y z
N MET A 1 4.02 4.07 -19.99
CA MET A 1 3.59 3.19 -18.88
C MET A 1 3.73 3.94 -17.57
N ARG A 2 2.65 4.07 -16.80
CA ARG A 2 2.66 4.68 -15.47
C ARG A 2 2.36 3.59 -14.45
N ILE A 3 3.32 3.28 -13.58
CA ILE A 3 3.09 2.41 -12.43
C ILE A 3 2.58 3.28 -11.28
N VAL A 4 1.50 2.84 -10.65
CA VAL A 4 0.94 3.48 -9.45
C VAL A 4 1.15 2.56 -8.26
N ASP A 5 1.46 3.14 -7.10
CA ASP A 5 1.50 2.40 -5.83
C ASP A 5 0.09 1.99 -5.39
N PHE A 6 -0.02 1.38 -4.22
CA PHE A 6 -1.30 1.04 -3.63
C PHE A 6 -2.22 2.27 -3.49
N ILE A 7 -3.43 2.16 -4.03
CA ILE A 7 -4.48 3.18 -3.93
C ILE A 7 -5.64 2.56 -3.15
N HIS A 8 -6.11 3.25 -2.10
CA HIS A 8 -7.25 2.79 -1.30
C HIS A 8 -8.55 2.70 -2.10
N ASP A 9 -8.74 3.65 -3.01
CA ASP A 9 -9.90 3.70 -3.91
C ASP A 9 -9.42 3.66 -5.38
N PRO A 10 -9.56 2.50 -6.05
CA PRO A 10 -9.17 2.37 -7.45
C PRO A 10 -10.23 2.91 -8.43
N TYR A 11 -11.46 3.17 -7.98
CA TYR A 11 -12.58 3.49 -8.87
C TYR A 11 -12.35 4.73 -9.75
N PRO A 12 -11.75 5.84 -9.26
CA PRO A 12 -11.41 6.97 -10.11
C PRO A 12 -10.43 6.61 -11.24
N ALA A 13 -9.45 5.74 -10.97
CA ALA A 13 -8.49 5.30 -11.99
C ALA A 13 -9.15 4.35 -13.00
N MET A 14 -10.03 3.46 -12.54
CA MET A 14 -10.78 2.56 -13.41
C MET A 14 -11.75 3.30 -14.32
N LEU A 15 -12.42 4.35 -13.82
CA LEU A 15 -13.32 5.21 -14.61
C LEU A 15 -12.57 6.04 -15.66
N ALA A 16 -11.32 6.41 -15.38
CA ALA A 16 -10.48 7.14 -16.32
C ALA A 16 -9.86 6.24 -17.40
N ALA A 17 -9.93 4.91 -17.25
CA ALA A 17 -9.41 3.96 -18.23
C ALA A 17 -10.42 3.68 -19.36
N ASP A 18 -9.91 3.44 -20.56
CA ASP A 18 -10.74 3.05 -21.71
C ASP A 18 -11.16 1.57 -21.63
N ALA A 19 -10.28 0.70 -21.13
CA ALA A 19 -10.54 -0.70 -20.90
C ALA A 19 -9.78 -1.21 -19.65
N LEU A 20 -10.27 -2.31 -19.08
CA LEU A 20 -9.63 -3.01 -17.96
C LEU A 20 -9.08 -4.36 -18.42
N LEU A 21 -7.87 -4.69 -18.00
CA LEU A 21 -7.20 -5.92 -18.36
C LEU A 21 -7.03 -6.79 -17.12
N VAL A 22 -7.62 -7.98 -17.13
CA VAL A 22 -7.52 -8.97 -16.05
C VAL A 22 -6.70 -10.14 -16.56
N CYS A 23 -5.39 -10.06 -16.33
CA CYS A 23 -4.40 -10.97 -16.90
C CYS A 23 -3.93 -12.09 -15.95
N SER A 24 -4.70 -12.37 -14.90
CA SER A 24 -4.43 -13.45 -13.95
C SER A 24 -4.49 -14.82 -14.63
N ARG A 25 -3.56 -15.73 -14.28
CA ARG A 25 -3.59 -17.12 -14.81
C ARG A 25 -4.69 -17.97 -14.18
N ASN A 26 -5.09 -17.66 -12.96
CA ASN A 26 -6.17 -18.31 -12.24
C ASN A 26 -6.90 -17.26 -11.39
N GLU A 27 -8.21 -17.18 -11.53
CA GLU A 27 -9.04 -16.19 -10.84
C GLU A 27 -10.34 -16.82 -10.37
N ALA A 28 -10.51 -16.91 -9.04
CA ALA A 28 -11.65 -17.61 -8.46
C ALA A 28 -12.97 -16.88 -8.73
N PHE A 29 -12.99 -15.55 -8.57
CA PHE A 29 -14.21 -14.75 -8.75
C PHE A 29 -13.96 -13.50 -9.59
N GLY A 30 -12.80 -12.86 -9.49
CA GLY A 30 -12.51 -11.69 -10.32
C GLY A 30 -13.35 -10.48 -9.94
N ARG A 31 -13.21 -9.99 -8.69
CA ARG A 31 -13.90 -8.77 -8.23
C ARG A 31 -13.69 -7.58 -9.17
N VAL A 32 -12.48 -7.44 -9.72
CA VAL A 32 -12.15 -6.37 -10.68
C VAL A 32 -12.99 -6.48 -11.96
N VAL A 33 -13.35 -7.69 -12.39
CA VAL A 33 -14.27 -7.91 -13.52
C VAL A 33 -15.64 -7.35 -13.18
N VAL A 34 -16.17 -7.66 -12.00
CA VAL A 34 -17.47 -7.13 -11.53
C VAL A 34 -17.43 -5.61 -11.41
N ASP A 35 -16.36 -5.04 -10.83
CA ASP A 35 -16.17 -3.60 -10.75
C ASP A 35 -16.19 -2.97 -12.15
N GLY A 36 -15.47 -3.56 -13.12
CA GLY A 36 -15.49 -3.16 -14.53
C GLY A 36 -16.89 -3.18 -15.14
N MET A 37 -17.63 -4.28 -14.94
CA MET A 37 -19.02 -4.41 -15.36
C MET A 37 -19.87 -3.28 -14.75
N LYS A 38 -19.82 -3.07 -13.43
CA LYS A 38 -20.63 -2.06 -12.73
C LYS A 38 -20.34 -0.64 -13.21
N LEU A 39 -19.08 -0.35 -13.55
CA LEU A 39 -18.64 0.92 -14.10
C LEU A 39 -18.95 1.08 -15.61
N GLY A 40 -19.42 0.03 -16.28
CA GLY A 40 -19.65 0.02 -17.72
C GLY A 40 -18.38 0.13 -18.55
N ARG A 41 -17.28 -0.43 -18.04
CA ARG A 41 -15.99 -0.46 -18.73
C ARG A 41 -15.81 -1.80 -19.42
N PRO A 42 -15.36 -1.83 -20.69
CA PRO A 42 -15.04 -3.09 -21.33
C PRO A 42 -13.87 -3.76 -20.60
N VAL A 43 -13.98 -5.07 -20.40
CA VAL A 43 -12.98 -5.88 -19.68
C VAL A 43 -12.43 -6.93 -20.64
N ILE A 44 -11.11 -6.98 -20.77
CA ILE A 44 -10.38 -8.07 -21.40
C ILE A 44 -9.91 -9.01 -20.28
N TYR A 45 -10.22 -10.31 -20.38
CA TYR A 45 -10.00 -11.25 -19.29
C TYR A 45 -9.51 -12.62 -19.77
N THR A 46 -8.82 -13.35 -18.90
CA THR A 46 -8.58 -14.77 -19.08
C THR A 46 -9.82 -15.58 -18.70
N ALA A 47 -10.25 -16.51 -19.55
CA ALA A 47 -11.37 -17.42 -19.25
C ALA A 47 -10.95 -18.51 -18.24
N SER A 48 -10.66 -18.11 -17.00
CA SER A 48 -10.21 -18.99 -15.91
C SER A 48 -11.08 -18.87 -14.66
N GLY A 49 -11.09 -19.92 -13.85
CA GLY A 49 -11.88 -20.03 -12.61
C GLY A 49 -13.35 -19.66 -12.81
N GLY A 50 -13.85 -18.68 -12.06
CA GLY A 50 -15.27 -18.28 -12.08
C GLY A 50 -15.66 -17.32 -13.21
N ILE A 51 -14.69 -16.72 -13.91
CA ILE A 51 -14.98 -15.68 -14.91
C ILE A 51 -15.85 -16.19 -16.09
N PRO A 52 -15.66 -17.40 -16.64
CA PRO A 52 -16.51 -17.93 -17.72
C PRO A 52 -17.99 -18.03 -17.35
N GLU A 53 -18.32 -18.18 -16.06
CA GLU A 53 -19.70 -18.19 -15.59
C GLU A 53 -20.27 -16.77 -15.45
N MET A 54 -19.41 -15.77 -15.28
CA MET A 54 -19.78 -14.39 -14.99
C MET A 54 -19.90 -13.52 -16.25
N MET A 55 -19.15 -13.86 -17.30
CA MET A 55 -18.99 -13.06 -18.51
C MET A 55 -19.41 -13.83 -19.75
N ARG A 56 -19.87 -13.11 -20.77
CA ARG A 56 -20.17 -13.63 -22.11
C ARG A 56 -19.19 -13.01 -23.09
N ASP A 57 -18.32 -13.84 -23.67
CA ASP A 57 -17.30 -13.40 -24.61
C ASP A 57 -17.91 -12.69 -25.83
N GLY A 58 -17.28 -11.60 -26.27
CA GLY A 58 -17.75 -10.72 -27.35
C GLY A 58 -18.95 -9.84 -27.00
N VAL A 59 -19.62 -10.08 -25.86
CA VAL A 59 -20.86 -9.37 -25.48
C VAL A 59 -20.65 -8.51 -24.24
N THR A 60 -20.18 -9.09 -23.14
CA THR A 60 -19.95 -8.36 -21.88
C THR A 60 -18.48 -8.15 -21.58
N GLY A 61 -17.59 -8.66 -22.42
CA GLY A 61 -16.14 -8.49 -22.37
C GLY A 61 -15.48 -9.33 -23.45
N LEU A 62 -14.15 -9.31 -23.49
CA LEU A 62 -13.36 -10.09 -24.46
C LEU A 62 -12.45 -11.07 -23.72
N SER A 63 -12.53 -12.34 -24.10
CA SER A 63 -11.67 -13.38 -23.55
C SER A 63 -10.43 -13.61 -24.41
N TYR A 64 -9.34 -13.99 -23.76
CA TYR A 64 -8.11 -14.42 -24.42
C TYR A 64 -7.48 -15.62 -23.69
N THR A 65 -6.62 -16.35 -24.39
CA THR A 65 -5.94 -17.53 -23.87
C THR A 65 -4.87 -17.13 -22.84
N PRO A 66 -4.89 -17.71 -21.62
CA PRO A 66 -3.90 -17.39 -20.59
C PRO A 66 -2.46 -17.58 -21.07
N GLY A 67 -1.67 -16.51 -21.03
CA GLY A 67 -0.27 -16.51 -21.46
C GLY A 67 -0.03 -16.25 -22.95
N SER A 68 -1.08 -16.15 -23.77
CA SER A 68 -0.94 -15.63 -25.14
C SER A 68 -0.87 -14.11 -25.10
N VAL A 69 0.29 -13.57 -25.47
CA VAL A 69 0.51 -12.12 -25.56
C VAL A 69 -0.11 -11.58 -26.84
N GLU A 70 -0.08 -12.39 -27.90
CA GLU A 70 -0.61 -12.09 -29.22
C GLU A 70 -2.12 -11.89 -29.15
N GLU A 71 -2.87 -12.85 -28.61
CA GLU A 71 -4.33 -12.70 -28.47
C GLU A 71 -4.70 -11.53 -27.56
N LEU A 72 -3.92 -11.28 -26.49
CA LEU A 72 -4.16 -10.13 -25.63
C LEU A 72 -3.98 -8.81 -26.39
N ALA A 73 -2.92 -8.69 -27.21
CA ALA A 73 -2.67 -7.53 -28.04
C ALA A 73 -3.80 -7.33 -29.05
N ASP A 74 -4.23 -8.41 -29.74
CA ASP A 74 -5.34 -8.38 -30.69
C ASP A 74 -6.61 -7.85 -30.02
N ARG A 75 -6.96 -8.31 -28.81
CA ARG A 75 -8.14 -7.82 -28.07
C ARG A 75 -8.03 -6.34 -27.69
N ILE A 76 -6.82 -5.87 -27.35
CA ILE A 76 -6.61 -4.46 -27.02
C ILE A 76 -6.79 -3.60 -28.28
N GLU A 77 -6.21 -4.00 -29.41
CA GLU A 77 -6.37 -3.34 -30.70
C GLU A 77 -7.84 -3.33 -31.13
N GLU A 78 -8.54 -4.45 -30.97
CA GLU A 78 -9.97 -4.60 -31.30
C GLU A 78 -10.88 -3.61 -30.56
N LEU A 79 -10.51 -3.21 -29.32
CA LEU A 79 -11.22 -2.19 -28.57
C LEU A 79 -10.74 -0.76 -28.89
N ALA A 80 -9.45 -0.59 -29.22
CA ALA A 80 -8.87 0.70 -29.57
C ALA A 80 -9.35 1.20 -30.94
N ASP A 81 -9.51 0.29 -31.91
CA ASP A 81 -9.89 0.60 -33.28
C ASP A 81 -11.39 0.86 -33.45
N ASP A 82 -12.23 0.30 -32.59
CA ASP A 82 -13.69 0.52 -32.59
C ASP A 82 -14.20 0.97 -31.20
N PRO A 83 -14.07 2.27 -30.87
CA PRO A 83 -14.54 2.83 -29.60
C PRO A 83 -16.05 2.66 -29.39
N ASP A 84 -16.84 2.65 -30.45
CA ASP A 84 -18.29 2.44 -30.36
C ASP A 84 -18.59 1.00 -29.93
N ARG A 85 -17.83 0.02 -30.42
CA ARG A 85 -17.92 -1.37 -29.95
C ARG A 85 -17.47 -1.52 -28.51
N ALA A 86 -16.37 -0.87 -28.13
CA ALA A 86 -15.93 -0.84 -26.74
C ALA A 86 -17.03 -0.30 -25.80
N ALA A 87 -17.70 0.79 -26.20
CA ALA A 87 -18.83 1.36 -25.48
C ALA A 87 -20.03 0.40 -25.42
N ARG A 88 -20.38 -0.26 -26.53
CA ARG A 88 -21.47 -1.26 -26.55
C ARG A 88 -21.20 -2.42 -25.61
N ILE A 89 -19.98 -2.96 -25.61
CA ILE A 89 -19.56 -4.03 -24.70
C ILE A 89 -19.65 -3.54 -23.25
N GLY A 90 -19.15 -2.34 -22.94
CA GLY A 90 -19.25 -1.75 -21.60
C GLY A 90 -20.69 -1.59 -21.11
N VAL A 91 -21.61 -1.10 -21.95
CA VAL A 91 -23.03 -0.98 -21.62
C VAL A 91 -23.67 -2.34 -21.36
N ALA A 92 -23.40 -3.32 -22.23
CA ALA A 92 -23.91 -4.68 -22.06
C ALA A 92 -23.37 -5.34 -20.78
N ALA A 93 -22.08 -5.14 -20.47
CA ALA A 93 -21.44 -5.58 -19.24
C ALA A 93 -22.13 -4.99 -18.01
N LYS A 94 -22.43 -3.68 -18.04
CA LYS A 94 -23.13 -3.00 -16.95
C LYS A 94 -24.53 -3.54 -16.72
N GLN A 95 -25.32 -3.66 -17.78
CA GLN A 95 -26.66 -4.25 -17.69
C GLN A 95 -26.61 -5.67 -17.13
N HIS A 96 -25.66 -6.49 -17.61
CA HIS A 96 -25.49 -7.85 -17.11
C HIS A 96 -25.10 -7.87 -15.63
N GLY A 97 -24.13 -7.05 -15.23
CA GLY A 97 -23.64 -6.97 -13.86
C GLY A 97 -24.67 -6.40 -12.89
N ASP A 98 -25.50 -5.44 -13.32
CA ASP A 98 -26.58 -4.85 -12.53
C ASP A 98 -27.69 -5.85 -12.20
N VAL A 99 -27.98 -6.80 -13.10
CA VAL A 99 -28.93 -7.88 -12.85
C VAL A 99 -28.29 -9.04 -12.06
N LYS A 100 -27.07 -9.45 -12.43
CA LYS A 100 -26.44 -10.66 -11.89
C LYS A 100 -25.83 -10.46 -10.50
N PHE A 101 -25.23 -9.29 -10.26
CA PHE A 101 -24.52 -8.98 -9.02
C PHE A 101 -25.24 -7.89 -8.25
N VAL A 102 -26.47 -8.22 -7.82
CA VAL A 102 -27.22 -7.39 -6.88
C VAL A 102 -26.67 -7.69 -5.48
N CYS A 103 -26.29 -6.64 -4.75
CA CYS A 103 -25.95 -6.77 -3.35
C CYS A 103 -27.24 -6.99 -2.54
N SER A 104 -27.78 -8.20 -2.55
CA SER A 104 -28.86 -8.55 -1.64
C SER A 104 -28.25 -9.13 -0.37
N GLY A 105 -27.95 -8.24 0.58
CA GLY A 105 -27.70 -8.65 1.96
C GLY A 105 -28.86 -9.50 2.48
N ASP A 106 -30.07 -9.29 1.98
CA ASP A 106 -31.27 -10.02 2.37
C ASP A 106 -31.19 -11.52 2.06
N GLN A 107 -30.61 -11.92 0.93
CA GLN A 107 -30.46 -13.34 0.59
C GLN A 107 -29.43 -14.02 1.50
N LEU A 108 -28.33 -13.34 1.84
CA LEU A 108 -27.38 -13.85 2.83
C LEU A 108 -28.02 -13.90 4.23
N LEU A 109 -28.73 -12.85 4.61
CA LEU A 109 -29.42 -12.76 5.89
C LEU A 109 -30.53 -13.79 6.03
N SER A 110 -31.24 -14.13 4.95
CA SER A 110 -32.24 -15.19 4.98
C SER A 110 -31.58 -16.53 5.24
N ILE A 111 -30.48 -16.85 4.53
CA ILE A 111 -29.72 -18.09 4.76
C ILE A 111 -29.18 -18.15 6.19
N LEU A 112 -28.58 -17.06 6.68
CA LEU A 112 -28.05 -17.00 8.05
C LEU A 112 -29.16 -17.14 9.09
N ARG A 113 -30.34 -16.55 8.85
CA ARG A 113 -31.50 -16.68 9.72
C ARG A 113 -32.04 -18.10 9.71
N ASP A 114 -32.13 -18.73 8.55
CA ASP A 114 -32.56 -20.12 8.40
C ASP A 114 -31.62 -21.07 9.15
N LEU A 115 -30.31 -20.83 9.06
CA LEU A 115 -29.30 -21.59 9.80
C LEU A 115 -29.36 -21.33 11.31
N ALA A 116 -29.64 -20.11 11.75
CA ALA A 116 -29.76 -19.76 13.16
C ALA A 116 -31.03 -20.33 13.81
N CYS A 117 -32.11 -20.49 13.03
CA CYS A 117 -33.36 -21.09 13.49
C CYS A 117 -33.39 -22.62 13.34
N ALA A 118 -32.42 -23.20 12.61
CA ALA A 118 -32.30 -24.64 12.52
C ALA A 118 -31.73 -25.20 13.84
N GLU A 119 -32.44 -26.16 14.45
CA GLU A 119 -31.83 -27.07 15.43
C GLU A 119 -30.55 -27.65 14.80
N PRO A 120 -29.41 -27.73 15.52
CA PRO A 120 -28.18 -28.32 14.99
C PRO A 120 -28.41 -29.79 14.62
N GLY A 121 -28.85 -29.99 13.39
CA GLY A 121 -29.22 -31.29 12.85
C GLY A 121 -27.98 -32.00 12.36
N THR A 122 -27.81 -33.26 12.80
CA THR A 122 -26.85 -34.27 12.35
C THR A 122 -27.06 -34.68 10.87
N ARG A 123 -27.38 -33.73 9.99
CA ARG A 123 -27.73 -34.01 8.60
C ARG A 123 -26.44 -34.28 7.83
N ARG A 124 -26.17 -35.57 7.61
CA ARG A 124 -25.09 -36.04 6.76
C ARG A 124 -25.36 -35.54 5.33
N VAL A 125 -24.70 -34.48 4.91
CA VAL A 125 -24.80 -33.97 3.54
C VAL A 125 -24.14 -34.99 2.62
N SER A 126 -24.94 -35.66 1.80
CA SER A 126 -24.43 -36.58 0.78
C SER A 126 -23.91 -35.77 -0.41
N MET A 127 -22.66 -35.35 -0.33
CA MET A 127 -21.94 -34.76 -1.46
C MET A 127 -21.51 -35.85 -2.46
N PRO A 128 -21.59 -35.61 -3.78
CA PRO A 128 -21.03 -36.51 -4.77
C PRO A 128 -19.54 -36.77 -4.48
N LYS A 129 -19.09 -38.03 -4.60
CA LYS A 129 -17.73 -38.44 -4.23
C LYS A 129 -16.65 -37.60 -4.91
N HIS A 130 -16.84 -37.20 -6.17
CA HIS A 130 -15.88 -36.36 -6.89
C HIS A 130 -15.73 -34.96 -6.28
N VAL A 131 -16.79 -34.39 -5.70
CA VAL A 131 -16.75 -33.10 -5.00
C VAL A 131 -15.98 -33.24 -3.68
N VAL A 132 -16.26 -34.29 -2.91
CA VAL A 132 -15.53 -34.55 -1.66
C VAL A 132 -14.05 -34.82 -1.93
N THR A 133 -13.74 -35.63 -2.94
CA THR A 133 -12.37 -35.92 -3.34
C THR A 133 -11.65 -34.65 -3.82
N ALA A 134 -12.30 -33.81 -4.63
CA ALA A 134 -11.70 -32.54 -5.10
C ALA A 134 -11.43 -31.57 -3.94
N ILE A 135 -12.36 -31.44 -2.98
CA ILE A 135 -12.17 -30.58 -1.80
C ILE A 135 -11.03 -31.13 -0.94
N VAL A 136 -11.00 -32.43 -0.66
CA VAL A 136 -9.97 -33.06 0.17
C VAL A 136 -8.59 -32.98 -0.49
N GLN A 137 -8.51 -33.23 -1.80
CA GLN A 137 -7.25 -33.11 -2.56
C GLN A 137 -6.78 -31.66 -2.65
N GLY A 138 -7.70 -30.72 -2.92
CA GLY A 138 -7.40 -29.29 -2.93
C GLY A 138 -6.93 -28.79 -1.57
N HIS A 139 -7.51 -29.29 -0.47
CA HIS A 139 -7.07 -28.93 0.88
C HIS A 139 -5.65 -29.44 1.15
N ALA A 140 -5.35 -30.69 0.81
CA ALA A 140 -4.00 -31.25 0.98
C ALA A 140 -2.93 -30.50 0.14
N GLN A 141 -3.27 -30.09 -1.08
CA GLN A 141 -2.39 -29.25 -1.91
C GLN A 141 -2.14 -27.88 -1.28
N LEU A 142 -3.20 -27.21 -0.81
CA LEU A 142 -3.09 -25.91 -0.14
C LEU A 142 -2.32 -26.01 1.18
N GLU A 143 -2.51 -27.08 1.97
CA GLU A 143 -1.74 -27.31 3.20
C GLU A 143 -0.24 -27.45 2.91
N GLN A 144 0.12 -28.15 1.83
CA GLN A 144 1.52 -28.28 1.41
C GLN A 144 2.12 -26.93 0.97
N GLU A 145 1.41 -26.17 0.13
CA GLU A 145 1.87 -24.84 -0.30
C GLU A 145 2.03 -23.87 0.87
N VAL A 146 1.10 -23.89 1.83
CA VAL A 146 1.19 -23.07 3.05
C VAL A 146 2.37 -23.50 3.92
N ALA A 147 2.68 -24.79 4.00
CA ALA A 147 3.83 -25.29 4.74
C ALA A 147 5.16 -24.81 4.10
N ASP A 148 5.25 -24.89 2.77
CA ASP A 148 6.42 -24.45 2.01
C ASP A 148 6.62 -22.94 2.13
N GLN A 149 5.56 -22.14 1.98
CA GLN A 149 5.63 -20.68 2.17
C GLN A 149 6.01 -20.30 3.61
N LYS A 150 5.50 -21.00 4.63
CA LYS A 150 5.91 -20.78 6.03
C LYS A 150 7.38 -21.09 6.27
N ALA A 151 7.92 -22.11 5.60
CA ALA A 151 9.35 -22.44 5.68
C ALA A 151 10.20 -21.32 5.07
N GLU A 152 9.80 -20.80 3.90
CA GLU A 152 10.48 -19.69 3.24
C GLU A 152 10.45 -18.41 4.09
N ILE A 153 9.29 -18.05 4.66
CA ILE A 153 9.18 -16.89 5.56
C ILE A 153 10.11 -17.01 6.77
N ARG A 154 10.22 -18.21 7.37
CA ARG A 154 11.15 -18.43 8.50
C ARG A 154 12.61 -18.22 8.08
N HIS A 155 13.00 -18.76 6.93
CA HIS A 155 14.34 -18.58 6.38
C HIS A 155 14.68 -17.10 6.14
N GLN A 156 13.75 -16.34 5.58
CA GLN A 156 13.90 -14.90 5.38
C GLN A 156 13.98 -14.14 6.70
N GLN A 157 13.18 -14.50 7.70
CA GLN A 157 13.23 -13.89 9.03
C GLN A 157 14.57 -14.10 9.74
N ASP A 158 15.16 -15.29 9.64
CA ASP A 158 16.45 -15.58 10.25
C ASP A 158 17.59 -14.87 9.52
N SER A 159 17.49 -14.76 8.19
CA SER A 159 18.39 -13.94 7.37
C SER A 159 18.35 -12.46 7.79
N LEU A 160 17.15 -11.90 8.00
CA LEU A 160 16.97 -10.53 8.48
C LEU A 160 17.46 -10.32 9.91
N LYS A 161 17.32 -11.30 10.81
CA LYS A 161 17.93 -11.22 12.16
C LYS A 161 19.46 -11.19 12.08
N GLY A 162 20.06 -12.00 11.20
CA GLY A 162 21.49 -12.01 10.94
C GLY A 162 22.00 -10.64 10.48
N LEU A 163 21.35 -10.07 9.47
CA LEU A 163 21.66 -8.74 8.95
C LEU A 163 21.50 -7.64 10.02
N ARG A 164 20.45 -7.69 10.84
CA ARG A 164 20.27 -6.74 11.96
C ARG A 164 21.39 -6.83 12.99
N LYS A 165 21.89 -8.05 13.28
CA LYS A 165 23.02 -8.23 14.19
C LYS A 165 24.30 -7.61 13.61
N GLN A 166 24.57 -7.83 12.32
CA GLN A 166 25.69 -7.22 11.62
C GLN A 166 25.59 -5.69 11.61
N LEU A 167 24.41 -5.12 11.36
CA LEU A 167 24.18 -3.67 11.40
C LEU A 167 24.44 -3.06 12.80
N LYS A 168 24.03 -3.76 13.87
CA LYS A 168 24.35 -3.35 15.25
C LYS A 168 25.85 -3.38 15.53
N GLN A 169 26.55 -4.39 15.04
CA GLN A 169 28.01 -4.48 15.18
C GLN A 169 28.72 -3.36 14.41
N ALA A 170 28.27 -3.06 13.19
CA ALA A 170 28.82 -1.99 12.36
C ALA A 170 28.60 -0.61 13.00
N SER A 171 27.40 -0.33 13.50
CA SER A 171 27.11 0.95 14.19
C SER A 171 27.86 1.13 15.50
N ALA A 172 28.10 0.06 16.26
CA ALA A 172 28.96 0.11 17.45
C ALA A 172 30.43 0.41 17.08
N SER A 173 30.93 -0.22 16.00
CA SER A 173 32.26 0.05 15.46
C SER A 173 32.39 1.50 14.98
N GLU A 174 31.37 2.03 14.30
CA GLU A 174 31.34 3.43 13.88
C GLU A 174 31.38 4.40 15.07
N ALA A 175 30.64 4.10 16.14
CA ALA A 175 30.66 4.91 17.36
C ALA A 175 32.04 4.90 18.04
N ASP A 176 32.70 3.74 18.15
CA ASP A 176 34.07 3.64 18.69
C ASP A 176 35.06 4.46 17.85
N LEU A 177 34.97 4.36 16.52
CA LEU A 177 35.80 5.13 15.60
C LEU A 177 35.58 6.65 15.74
N ARG A 178 34.33 7.09 15.94
CA ARG A 178 34.02 8.52 16.19
C ARG A 178 34.66 9.01 17.48
N THR A 179 34.54 8.26 18.58
CA THR A 179 35.18 8.61 19.87
C THR A 179 36.69 8.72 19.72
N ARG A 180 37.34 7.76 19.05
CA ARG A 180 38.79 7.81 18.80
C ARG A 180 39.20 9.04 17.98
N LEU A 181 38.37 9.45 17.01
CA LEU A 181 38.63 10.64 16.19
C LEU A 181 38.54 11.92 17.03
N GLU A 182 37.55 12.00 17.94
CA GLU A 182 37.39 13.10 18.91
C GLU A 182 38.60 13.18 19.86
N ASP A 183 39.07 12.05 20.39
CA ASP A 183 40.27 12.01 21.26
C ASP A 183 41.54 12.45 20.52
N ILE A 184 41.73 12.02 19.26
CA ILE A 184 42.86 12.42 18.43
C ILE A 184 42.80 13.93 18.13
N THR A 185 41.62 14.46 17.78
CA THR A 185 41.45 15.89 17.49
C THR A 185 41.62 16.75 18.74
N ALA A 186 41.12 16.31 19.89
CA ALA A 186 41.34 16.96 21.18
C ALA A 186 42.83 16.96 21.57
N SER A 187 43.51 15.83 21.44
CA SER A 187 44.95 15.70 21.71
C SER A 187 45.79 16.61 20.81
N ARG A 188 45.44 16.72 19.53
CA ARG A 188 46.14 17.58 18.56
C ARG A 188 45.88 19.07 18.83
N SER A 189 44.65 19.43 19.21
CA SER A 189 44.29 20.78 19.65
C SER A 189 45.06 21.19 20.92
N TYR A 190 45.18 20.27 21.90
CA TYR A 190 45.95 20.49 23.11
C TYR A 190 47.45 20.66 22.83
N ALA A 191 48.03 19.81 21.97
CA ALA A 191 49.43 19.92 21.54
C ALA A 191 49.71 21.22 20.77
N LEU A 192 48.79 21.67 19.92
CA LEU A 192 48.90 22.96 19.22
C LEU A 192 48.77 24.14 20.19
N SER A 193 47.81 24.10 21.11
CA SER A 193 47.61 25.11 22.16
C SER A 193 48.82 25.20 23.09
N SER A 194 49.40 24.07 23.50
CA SER A 194 50.59 24.04 24.35
C SER A 194 51.83 24.56 23.62
N ALA A 195 52.03 24.18 22.35
CA ALA A 195 53.11 24.72 21.51
C ALA A 195 52.97 26.25 21.31
N LEU A 196 51.75 26.75 21.06
CA LEU A 196 51.47 28.18 20.94
C LEU A 196 51.64 28.91 22.28
N ARG A 197 51.34 28.27 23.41
CA ARG A 197 51.51 28.85 24.76
C ARG A 197 52.98 28.93 25.16
N VAL A 198 53.80 27.96 24.77
CA VAL A 198 55.27 28.02 24.92
C VAL A 198 55.84 29.14 24.06
N SER A 199 55.37 29.31 22.83
CA SER A 199 55.76 30.44 21.96
C SER A 199 55.37 31.80 22.57
N ARG A 200 54.16 31.94 23.12
CA ARG A 200 53.73 33.16 23.84
C ARG A 200 54.52 33.44 25.12
N ARG A 201 54.86 32.42 25.91
CA ARG A 201 55.67 32.60 27.13
C ARG A 201 57.09 33.07 26.80
N SER A 202 57.64 32.62 25.67
CA SER A 202 58.90 33.15 25.13
C SER A 202 58.77 34.58 24.60
N PHE A 203 57.58 34.99 24.16
CA PHE A 203 57.28 36.35 23.69
C PHE A 203 57.03 37.35 24.84
N ASP A 204 56.25 36.96 25.86
CA ASP A 204 55.95 37.79 27.05
C ASP A 204 57.18 38.02 27.94
N LEU A 205 58.15 37.09 27.94
CA LEU A 205 59.43 37.28 28.63
C LEU A 205 60.36 38.29 27.93
N TYR A 206 60.03 38.74 26.72
CA TYR A 206 60.82 39.72 25.96
C TYR A 206 60.19 41.12 25.88
N PHE A 207 58.89 41.29 26.22
CA PHE A 207 58.22 42.60 26.23
C PHE A 207 57.11 42.67 27.31
N PRO A 208 57.39 43.15 28.53
CA PRO A 208 56.35 43.47 29.50
C PRO A 208 56.00 44.97 29.39
N GLY A 209 54.92 45.30 28.70
CA GLY A 209 54.44 46.67 28.59
C GLY A 209 52.99 46.73 28.12
N ASP A 210 52.13 47.27 29.00
CA ASP A 210 50.69 47.45 28.79
C ASP A 210 50.40 48.23 27.51
N LEU A 211 49.91 47.55 26.47
CA LEU A 211 49.33 48.22 25.31
C LEU A 211 47.82 48.40 25.53
N HIS A 212 47.46 49.54 26.10
CA HIS A 212 46.12 50.11 26.01
C HIS A 212 45.77 50.32 24.53
N VAL A 213 44.77 49.61 24.02
CA VAL A 213 44.11 49.97 22.74
C VAL A 213 42.68 50.39 23.06
N SER A 214 42.46 51.70 22.93
CA SER A 214 41.15 52.34 22.97
C SER A 214 40.47 52.29 21.60
N ARG A 215 39.16 51.99 21.67
CA ARG A 215 38.02 52.42 20.84
C ARG A 215 37.93 51.97 19.37
N ASP A 216 36.66 51.72 19.03
CA ASP A 216 36.02 51.78 17.71
C ASP A 216 36.14 50.57 16.77
N CYS A 217 35.19 49.63 16.92
CA CYS A 217 34.52 49.00 15.79
C CYS A 217 33.12 48.44 16.17
N PRO A 218 32.16 48.42 15.23
CA PRO A 218 30.73 48.51 15.53
C PRO A 218 30.12 47.19 15.99
N ARG A 219 29.12 47.26 16.89
CA ARG A 219 28.25 46.13 17.23
C ARG A 219 27.42 45.73 16.00
N PRO A 220 27.54 44.49 15.48
CA PRO A 220 26.56 43.98 14.54
C PRO A 220 25.29 43.62 15.30
N THR A 221 24.21 44.25 14.85
CA THR A 221 22.82 43.96 15.18
C THR A 221 22.50 42.47 15.07
N ARG A 222 21.80 41.94 16.07
CA ARG A 222 21.19 40.61 16.03
C ARG A 222 19.97 40.65 15.11
N THR A 223 20.21 40.67 13.80
CA THR A 223 19.20 40.50 12.75
C THR A 223 19.71 39.54 11.69
N GLY A 224 19.06 38.38 11.58
CA GLY A 224 18.98 37.63 10.32
C GLY A 224 19.83 36.35 10.21
N SER A 225 19.34 35.24 10.76
CA SER A 225 19.37 33.98 10.00
C SER A 225 17.93 33.49 9.84
N ARG A 226 17.24 34.06 8.85
CA ARG A 226 15.97 33.50 8.34
C ARG A 226 16.31 32.52 7.22
N ARG A 227 16.19 31.23 7.56
CA ARG A 227 15.69 30.06 6.80
C ARG A 227 16.17 29.76 5.36
N LEU A 228 16.50 28.47 5.16
CA LEU A 228 15.92 27.59 4.12
C LEU A 228 15.58 26.22 4.76
N ARG A 229 14.31 26.01 5.18
CA ARG A 229 13.30 25.03 4.68
C ARG A 229 13.69 23.55 4.90
N SER A 230 12.89 22.74 5.61
CA SER A 230 11.52 22.27 5.26
C SER A 230 10.65 22.00 6.52
N VAL A 231 9.42 22.56 6.62
CA VAL A 231 8.06 22.01 6.31
C VAL A 231 7.43 21.22 7.50
N PRO A 232 6.12 21.37 7.79
CA PRO A 232 5.65 21.84 9.11
C PRO A 232 5.08 20.76 10.05
N GLY A 233 5.20 21.05 11.35
CA GLY A 233 4.36 20.47 12.40
C GLY A 233 3.03 21.23 12.52
N ARG A 234 1.97 20.45 12.71
CA ARG A 234 0.56 20.81 12.95
C ARG A 234 0.38 21.93 14.00
N PRO A 235 -0.68 22.76 13.88
CA PRO A 235 -1.12 23.60 14.99
C PRO A 235 -1.96 22.79 15.98
N GLU A 236 -1.73 23.03 17.27
CA GLU A 236 -2.72 22.79 18.32
C GLU A 236 -3.90 23.75 18.12
N SER A 237 -5.12 23.24 18.30
CA SER A 237 -6.31 24.05 18.51
C SER A 237 -6.90 23.70 19.87
N GLN A 238 -7.00 24.72 20.72
CA GLN A 238 -7.89 24.71 21.87
C GLN A 238 -9.34 24.75 21.38
N SER A 239 -10.18 24.00 22.11
CA SER A 239 -11.59 24.21 22.39
C SER A 239 -12.37 25.20 21.53
N ASN A 240 -13.45 24.72 20.90
CA ASN A 240 -14.76 25.31 21.16
C ASN A 240 -15.91 24.34 20.84
N SER A 241 -16.78 24.24 21.84
CA SER A 241 -18.15 23.74 21.79
C SER A 241 -18.97 24.38 20.67
N THR A 242 -19.80 23.61 19.96
CA THR A 242 -21.18 24.01 19.65
C THR A 242 -22.05 22.77 19.46
N SER A 243 -23.19 22.81 20.13
CA SER A 243 -24.38 21.99 20.07
C SER A 243 -25.11 22.07 18.70
N TYR A 244 -26.30 21.47 18.66
CA TYR A 244 -27.26 21.32 17.55
C TYR A 244 -27.05 20.03 16.73
N GLY A 245 -28.03 19.16 16.56
CA GLY A 245 -29.44 19.22 16.94
C GLY A 245 -30.13 17.98 16.37
N SER A 246 -30.98 17.39 17.18
CA SER A 246 -31.99 16.40 16.82
C SER A 246 -32.79 16.81 15.59
N LEU A 247 -32.95 15.88 14.64
CA LEU A 247 -34.11 15.83 13.76
C LEU A 247 -34.74 14.46 13.87
N SER A 248 -35.79 14.43 14.69
CA SER A 248 -36.92 13.51 14.61
C SER A 248 -37.63 13.66 13.27
N GLU A 249 -38.01 12.54 12.64
CA GLU A 249 -39.35 12.30 12.08
C GLU A 249 -39.38 10.89 11.45
N ASN A 250 -40.01 9.90 12.10
CA ASN A 250 -41.44 9.56 12.03
C ASN A 250 -41.91 9.10 10.64
N ARG A 251 -42.05 7.78 10.45
CA ARG A 251 -42.91 7.11 9.45
C ARG A 251 -43.03 5.62 9.85
N HIS A 252 -44.01 5.30 10.69
CA HIS A 252 -45.29 4.69 10.30
C HIS A 252 -45.15 3.37 9.53
N CYS A 253 -45.11 2.27 10.28
CA CYS A 253 -45.47 0.94 9.79
C CYS A 253 -46.98 0.89 9.54
N ARG A 254 -47.39 0.62 8.29
CA ARG A 254 -48.67 0.01 7.95
C ARG A 254 -48.39 -1.26 7.17
N ALA A 255 -48.80 -2.39 7.74
CA ALA A 255 -48.91 -3.66 7.03
C ALA A 255 -50.30 -3.75 6.37
N PRO A 256 -50.40 -4.36 5.19
CA PRO A 256 -51.50 -5.26 4.86
C PRO A 256 -51.19 -6.71 5.28
#